data_AF-A0AA50YD53-F1
#
_entry.id   AF-A0AA50YD53-F1
#
_cell.length_a   1.000
_cell.length_b   1.000
_cell.length_c   1.000
_cell.angle_alpha   90.00
_cell.angle_beta   90.00
_cell.angle_gamma   90.00
#
_symmetry.space_group_name_H-M   'P 1'
#
loop_
_entity.id
_entity.type
_entity.pdbx_description
1 polymer ?
#
loop_
_entity_poly.entity_id
_entity_poly.type
_entity_poly.pdbx_seq_one_letter_code
_entity_poly.pdbx_strand_id
1 'polypeptide(L)' 'GAGLLSSFGELQYCLSDKPELKEFEPSITGDQKYPITEYQPVYFVANSFESAKEK' A
#
# COMPACT_ATOMS: atom_id res chain seq x y z
N GLY A 1 2.57 -6.02 3.38
CA GLY A 1 3.55 -6.06 2.26
C GLY A 1 4.94 -6.29 2.83
N ALA A 2 5.79 -7.05 2.12
CA ALA A 2 7.12 -7.39 2.61
C ALA A 2 8.02 -6.16 2.86
N GLY A 3 7.96 -5.15 1.99
CA GLY A 3 8.75 -3.91 2.13
C GLY A 3 8.46 -3.12 3.41
N LEU A 4 7.17 -3.06 3.80
CA LEU A 4 6.74 -2.43 5.05
C LEU A 4 7.27 -3.18 6.29
N LEU A 5 7.22 -4.51 6.27
CA LEU A 5 7.66 -5.32 7.41
C LEU A 5 9.18 -5.36 7.55
N SER A 6 9.93 -5.14 6.46
CA SER A 6 11.39 -5.04 6.48
C SER A 6 11.93 -3.63 6.72
N SER A 7 11.08 -2.61 6.74
CA SER A 7 11.47 -1.20 6.89
C SER A 7 10.76 -0.57 8.08
N PHE A 8 11.48 -0.43 9.20
CA PHE A 8 10.93 0.13 10.44
C PHE A 8 10.35 1.54 10.25
N GLY A 9 11.02 2.40 9.48
CA GLY A 9 10.54 3.75 9.20
C GLY A 9 9.27 3.77 8.36
N GLU A 10 9.16 2.86 7.39
CA GLU A 10 7.99 2.76 6.50
C GLU A 10 6.78 2.16 7.22
N LEU A 11 7.00 1.25 8.18
CA LEU A 11 5.96 0.71 9.05
C LEU A 11 5.34 1.79 9.95
N GLN A 12 6.15 2.69 10.50
CA GLN A 12 5.64 3.83 11.26
C GLN A 12 4.95 4.85 10.35
N TYR A 13 5.46 5.05 9.13
CA TYR A 13 4.88 5.96 8.16
C TYR A 13 3.51 5.47 7.66
N CYS A 14 3.34 4.18 7.36
CA CYS A 14 2.08 3.62 6.87
C CYS A 14 0.96 3.59 7.91
N LEU A 15 1.31 3.65 9.20
CA LEU A 15 0.35 3.75 10.31
C LEU A 15 0.14 5.20 10.78
N SER A 16 0.72 6.17 10.09
CA SER A 16 0.48 7.60 10.33
C SER A 16 -0.60 8.14 9.39
N ASP A 17 -1.11 9.35 9.63
CA ASP A 17 -2.02 10.07 8.73
C ASP A 17 -1.31 10.74 7.53
N LYS A 18 -0.03 10.40 7.26
CA LYS A 18 0.73 10.98 6.15
C LYS A 18 0.37 10.39 4.78
N PRO A 19 0.33 9.07 4.59
CA PRO A 19 -0.04 8.48 3.31
C PRO A 19 -1.56 8.40 3.13
N GLU A 20 -1.98 8.36 1.88
CA GLU A 20 -3.38 8.14 1.52
C GLU A 20 -3.69 6.63 1.51
N LEU A 21 -4.72 6.21 2.25
CA LEU A 21 -5.19 4.84 2.24
C LEU A 21 -6.35 4.71 1.26
N LYS A 22 -6.23 3.82 0.28
CA LYS A 22 -7.27 3.51 -0.71
C LYS A 22 -7.66 2.05 -0.63
N GLU A 23 -8.85 1.71 -1.10
CA GLU A 23 -9.24 0.31 -1.26
C GLU A 23 -8.43 -0.36 -2.36
N PHE A 24 -8.06 -1.62 -2.14
CA PHE A 24 -7.39 -2.42 -3.15
C PHE A 24 -8.31 -2.69 -4.35
N GLU A 25 -8.02 -1.99 -5.44
CA GLU A 25 -8.68 -2.16 -6.74
C GLU A 25 -7.60 -2.48 -7.79
N PRO A 26 -7.62 -3.64 -8.45
CA PRO A 26 -6.54 -4.06 -9.37
C PRO A 26 -6.41 -3.13 -10.57
N SER A 27 -7.53 -2.62 -11.10
CA SER A 27 -7.56 -1.66 -12.21
C SER A 27 -6.87 -0.33 -11.88
N ILE A 28 -6.89 0.09 -10.60
CA ILE A 28 -6.29 1.35 -10.14
C ILE A 28 -4.85 1.10 -9.68
N THR A 29 -4.64 0.01 -8.92
CA THR A 29 -3.35 -0.36 -8.35
C THR A 29 -2.32 -0.65 -9.45
N GLY A 30 -2.74 -1.24 -10.56
CA GLY A 30 -1.85 -1.52 -11.70
C GLY A 30 -1.40 -0.29 -12.48
N ASP A 31 -2.19 0.79 -12.49
CA ASP A 31 -1.87 2.04 -13.17
C ASP A 31 -1.18 3.07 -12.25
N GLN A 32 -1.27 2.85 -10.93
CA GLN A 32 -0.70 3.75 -9.93
C GLN A 32 0.83 3.80 -10.03
N LYS A 33 1.35 4.99 -10.35
CA LYS A 33 2.79 5.27 -10.31
C LYS A 33 3.29 5.30 -8.87
N TYR A 34 4.45 4.69 -8.65
CA TYR A 34 5.09 4.61 -7.34
C TYR A 34 6.55 5.11 -7.40
N PRO A 35 7.00 5.96 -6.45
CA PRO A 35 8.42 6.27 -6.31
C PRO A 35 9.16 5.06 -5.71
N ILE A 36 10.37 4.76 -6.20
CA ILE A 36 11.22 3.68 -5.65
C ILE A 36 12.22 4.16 -4.59
N THR A 37 12.46 5.47 -4.53
CA THR A 37 13.47 6.09 -3.65
C THR A 37 12.89 6.76 -2.41
N GLU A 38 11.56 6.87 -2.33
CA GLU A 38 10.84 7.59 -1.27
C GLU A 38 9.72 6.70 -0.70
N TYR A 39 9.16 7.11 0.44
CA TYR A 39 8.02 6.41 1.04
C TYR A 39 6.79 6.46 0.14
N GLN A 40 6.01 5.37 0.14
CA GLN A 40 4.84 5.25 -0.72
C GLN A 40 3.76 6.26 -0.31
N PRO A 41 3.36 7.20 -1.19
CA PRO A 41 2.38 8.21 -0.84
C PRO A 41 0.96 7.65 -0.73
N VAL A 42 0.70 6.49 -1.33
CA VAL A 42 -0.59 5.81 -1.35
C VAL A 42 -0.39 4.35 -0.95
N TYR A 43 -1.21 3.85 -0.03
CA TYR A 43 -1.29 2.42 0.30
C TYR A 43 -2.68 1.88 -0.05
N PHE A 44 -2.70 0.70 -0.66
CA PHE A 44 -3.93 0.00 -0.98
C PHE A 44 -4.24 -1.04 0.10
N VAL A 45 -5.40 -0.91 0.72
CA VAL A 45 -5.89 -1.75 1.81
C VAL A 45 -6.81 -2.82 1.22
N ALA A 46 -6.40 -4.08 1.39
CA ALA A 46 -7.25 -5.23 1.09
C ALA A 46 -7.97 -5.67 2.37
N ASN A 47 -9.29 -5.83 2.30
CA ASN A 47 -10.10 -6.30 3.43
C ASN A 47 -9.76 -7.75 3.85
N SER A 48 -9.37 -8.59 2.88
CA SER A 48 -8.90 -9.96 3.13
C SER A 48 -8.03 -10.45 1.96
N PHE A 49 -7.22 -11.48 2.21
CA PHE A 49 -6.45 -12.15 1.16
C PHE A 49 -7.34 -12.80 0.10
N GLU A 50 -8.52 -13.29 0.50
CA GLU A 50 -9.51 -13.88 -0.40
C GLU A 50 -10.10 -12.82 -1.33
N SER A 51 -10.53 -11.67 -0.79
CA SER A 51 -11.03 -10.56 -1.61
C SER A 51 -9.97 -9.98 -2.53
N ALA A 52 -8.70 -9.97 -2.13
CA ALA A 52 -7.60 -9.54 -2.99
C ALA A 52 -7.30 -10.52 -4.14
N LYS A 53 -7.68 -11.79 -4.00
CA LYS A 53 -7.52 -12.83 -5.03
C LYS A 53 -8.72 -12.87 -5.98
N GLU A 54 -9.92 -12.58 -5.48
CA GLU A 54 -11.16 -12.57 -6.28
C GLU A 54 -11.36 -11.28 -7.09
N LYS A 55 -10.78 -10.16 -6.66
CA LYS A 55 -10.73 -8.90 -7.42
C LYS A 55 -9.70 -8.98 -8.55
#